data_AF-A0A847CFR4-F1
#
_entry.id   AF-A0A847CFR4-F1
#
_cell.length_a   1.000
_cell.length_b   1.000
_cell.length_c   1.000
_cell.angle_alpha   90.00
_cell.angle_beta   90.00
_cell.angle_gamma   90.00
#
_symmetry.space_group_name_H-M   'P 1'
#
loop_
_entity.id
_entity.type
_entity.pdbx_description
1 polymer ?
#
loop_
_entity_poly.entity_id
_entity_poly.type
_entity_poly.pdbx_seq_one_letter_code
_entity_poly.pdbx_strand_id
1 'polypeptide(L)'
;METLHKLTYPHQPLLKVHFIHKAEEVFPLFNPSLILDYYTCMLVKASQENIEKHIHSALYQKIESIHMSLSDKVNDILIYQSKIAIDEKPIKINGPTFLYAQREKMVLFIDVAELDNGEIKQYINKLLYAHKENRLGFVNLNFPVGERKFFGIKVSDNQPLGIILFNHYTNLDETYMQSGSRDDRLILTALDLMFLLCMSKDMDEIMNFIDYRDKEQAQVFSWGGISDMFSLWKKEKGYISKGAIEYDSIYSDFETSASHVFDLYKQWQDSFPFHLTDMQMGFPEQWEITADDNNVYQFSRKGMNPQGGATFLLENGGVIFCSYDFFSIMKNQHTQDVRNWRDLVSGLNERFILEYRSQLSKIDLLENVFIEIQCNSLSTVHENGKYTEMVSFSAESNIAKLHYTVDCKKLMIDISKSGDRKVESQYLLELLNPFFEKYSSLL
;
A
#
# COMPACT_ATOMS: atom_id res chain seq x y z
N MET A 1 50.15 -8.60 1.74
CA MET A 1 50.67 -7.51 0.88
C MET A 1 50.75 -8.07 -0.52
N GLU A 2 49.70 -7.85 -1.32
CA GLU A 2 49.74 -8.06 -2.77
C GLU A 2 48.79 -7.02 -3.37
N THR A 3 49.44 -6.00 -3.94
CA THR A 3 49.00 -5.04 -4.96
C THR A 3 47.49 -4.93 -5.26
N LEU A 4 46.83 -4.01 -4.54
CA LEU A 4 45.70 -3.24 -5.09
C LEU A 4 46.21 -2.48 -6.33
N HIS A 5 45.79 -2.91 -7.52
CA HIS A 5 45.86 -2.05 -8.69
C HIS A 5 44.95 -0.84 -8.47
N LYS A 6 45.57 0.31 -8.23
CA LYS A 6 44.95 1.64 -8.31
C LYS A 6 44.29 1.78 -9.68
N LEU A 7 42.96 1.77 -9.73
CA LEU A 7 42.21 2.39 -10.81
C LEU A 7 42.20 3.90 -10.53
N THR A 8 43.23 4.59 -11.01
CA THR A 8 43.21 6.04 -11.18
C THR A 8 42.31 6.35 -12.38
N TYR A 9 41.07 6.78 -12.11
CA TYR A 9 40.27 7.53 -13.07
C TYR A 9 40.53 9.03 -12.84
N PRO A 10 41.27 9.73 -13.72
CA PRO A 10 41.47 11.15 -13.59
C PRO A 10 40.16 11.87 -13.97
N HIS A 11 39.59 12.61 -13.02
CA HIS A 11 38.59 13.66 -13.22
C HIS A 11 37.51 13.40 -14.30
N GLN A 12 36.67 12.39 -14.09
CA GLN A 12 35.32 12.45 -14.65
C GLN A 12 34.36 12.97 -13.57
N PRO A 13 33.36 13.81 -13.93
CA PRO A 13 32.24 14.09 -13.04
C PRO A 13 31.63 12.75 -12.62
N LEU A 14 30.89 12.72 -11.52
CA LEU A 14 30.23 11.53 -10.95
C LEU A 14 29.10 10.99 -11.87
N LEU A 15 29.40 10.76 -13.15
CA LEU A 15 28.54 10.27 -14.21
C LEU A 15 28.59 8.75 -14.20
N LYS A 16 27.59 8.16 -13.55
CA LYS A 16 26.89 6.93 -13.97
C LYS A 16 27.79 5.84 -14.54
N VAL A 17 28.35 5.00 -13.66
CA VAL A 17 28.91 3.71 -14.09
C VAL A 17 27.72 2.77 -14.35
N HIS A 18 27.47 2.43 -15.61
CA HIS A 18 26.30 1.61 -16.01
C HIS A 18 26.56 0.10 -15.95
N PHE A 19 27.80 -0.31 -15.70
CA PHE A 19 28.21 -1.71 -15.68
C PHE A 19 29.27 -1.95 -14.60
N ILE A 20 29.18 -3.09 -13.91
CA ILE A 20 30.28 -3.60 -13.09
C ILE A 20 30.96 -4.76 -13.81
N HIS A 21 32.28 -4.79 -13.75
CA HIS A 21 33.07 -5.93 -14.17
C HIS A 21 33.37 -6.79 -12.94
N LYS A 22 32.96 -8.07 -12.98
CA LYS A 22 33.34 -9.06 -11.98
C LYS A 22 33.88 -10.28 -12.71
N ALA A 23 35.18 -10.55 -12.53
CA ALA A 23 35.94 -11.49 -13.36
C ALA A 23 35.87 -11.13 -14.85
N GLU A 24 35.54 -12.08 -15.74
CA GLU A 24 35.39 -11.85 -17.19
C GLU A 24 33.98 -11.43 -17.61
N GLU A 25 33.06 -11.26 -16.65
CA GLU A 25 31.66 -10.93 -16.93
C GLU A 25 31.35 -9.45 -16.66
N VAL A 26 30.50 -8.90 -17.53
CA VAL A 26 30.01 -7.53 -17.46
C VAL A 26 28.55 -7.57 -17.03
N PHE A 27 28.26 -7.03 -15.85
CA PHE A 27 26.90 -6.97 -15.33
C PHE A 27 26.35 -5.57 -15.51
N PRO A 28 25.16 -5.38 -16.09
CA PRO A 28 24.49 -4.08 -16.07
C PRO A 28 24.18 -3.72 -14.62
N LEU A 29 24.64 -2.53 -14.20
CA LEU A 29 24.12 -1.92 -12.99
C LEU A 29 22.73 -1.41 -13.31
N PHE A 30 21.72 -1.91 -12.58
CA PHE A 30 20.45 -1.21 -12.52
C PHE A 30 20.73 0.23 -12.07
N ASN A 31 20.50 1.17 -12.97
CA ASN A 31 20.81 2.57 -12.74
C ASN A 31 19.49 3.36 -12.73
N PRO A 32 18.92 3.62 -11.55
CA PRO A 32 17.69 4.42 -11.42
C PRO A 32 17.77 5.75 -12.15
N SER A 33 18.97 6.32 -12.27
CA SER A 33 19.17 7.58 -12.99
C SER A 33 18.91 7.48 -14.50
N LEU A 34 18.93 6.29 -15.12
CA LEU A 34 18.49 6.14 -16.52
C LEU A 34 16.96 6.23 -16.63
N ILE A 35 16.25 5.69 -15.65
CA ILE A 35 14.79 5.76 -15.58
C ILE A 35 14.36 7.20 -15.33
N LEU A 36 15.06 7.90 -14.42
CA LEU A 36 14.84 9.32 -14.17
C LEU A 36 15.10 10.17 -15.42
N ASP A 37 16.27 10.01 -16.06
CA ASP A 37 16.59 10.74 -17.30
C ASP A 37 15.52 10.50 -18.39
N TYR A 38 15.10 9.24 -18.55
CA TYR A 38 14.08 8.88 -19.52
C TYR A 38 12.73 9.52 -19.17
N TYR A 39 12.33 9.50 -17.90
CA TYR A 39 11.11 10.16 -17.43
C TYR A 39 11.15 11.67 -17.66
N THR A 40 12.25 12.35 -17.31
CA THR A 40 12.43 13.78 -17.56
C THR A 40 12.38 14.10 -19.05
N CYS A 41 13.04 13.29 -19.89
CA CYS A 41 12.97 13.44 -21.35
C CYS A 41 11.54 13.29 -21.89
N MET A 42 10.74 12.40 -21.31
CA MET A 42 9.34 12.22 -21.66
C MET A 42 8.48 13.40 -21.19
N LEU A 43 8.68 13.89 -19.97
CA LEU A 43 7.99 15.06 -19.43
C LEU A 43 8.22 16.32 -20.29
N VAL A 44 9.48 16.61 -20.65
CA VAL A 44 9.84 17.78 -21.46
C VAL A 44 9.20 17.75 -22.86
N LYS A 45 8.96 16.57 -23.41
CA LYS A 45 8.34 16.39 -24.73
C LYS A 45 6.82 16.28 -24.68
N ALA A 46 6.23 16.07 -23.51
CA ALA A 46 4.80 15.88 -23.35
C ALA A 46 4.06 17.22 -23.46
N SER A 47 2.84 17.19 -24.00
CA SER A 47 1.91 18.31 -23.87
C SER A 47 1.38 18.39 -22.44
N GLN A 48 0.97 19.58 -22.01
CA GLN A 48 0.34 19.80 -20.71
C GLN A 48 -0.85 18.85 -20.46
N GLU A 49 -1.72 18.67 -21.46
CA GLU A 49 -2.84 17.73 -21.40
C GLU A 49 -2.42 16.27 -21.15
N ASN A 50 -1.28 15.85 -21.72
CA ASN A 50 -0.75 14.50 -21.51
C ASN A 50 -0.15 14.34 -20.10
N ILE A 51 0.50 15.39 -19.58
CA ILE A 51 1.03 15.41 -18.20
C ILE A 51 -0.14 15.30 -17.22
N GLU A 52 -1.18 16.10 -17.38
CA GLU A 52 -2.42 16.06 -16.60
C GLU A 52 -3.02 14.66 -16.56
N LYS A 53 -3.31 14.09 -17.74
CA LYS A 53 -3.89 12.75 -17.86
C LYS A 53 -3.02 11.68 -17.22
N HIS A 54 -1.69 11.78 -17.39
CA HIS A 54 -0.75 10.83 -16.79
C HIS A 54 -0.79 10.89 -15.26
N ILE A 55 -0.67 12.08 -14.69
CA ILE A 55 -0.65 12.28 -13.23
C ILE A 55 -1.96 11.82 -12.60
N HIS A 56 -3.08 12.24 -13.18
CA HIS A 56 -4.40 11.85 -12.71
C HIS A 56 -4.58 10.34 -12.73
N SER A 57 -4.21 9.69 -13.85
CA SER A 57 -4.30 8.24 -13.99
C SER A 57 -3.41 7.53 -12.98
N ALA A 58 -2.18 8.02 -12.77
CA ALA A 58 -1.23 7.44 -11.84
C ALA A 58 -1.72 7.54 -10.39
N LEU A 59 -2.20 8.72 -9.98
CA LEU A 59 -2.77 8.92 -8.65
C LEU A 59 -4.02 8.06 -8.43
N TYR A 60 -4.94 8.04 -9.41
CA TYR A 60 -6.14 7.19 -9.35
C TYR A 60 -5.79 5.71 -9.18
N GLN A 61 -4.90 5.18 -10.03
CA GLN A 61 -4.46 3.79 -9.96
C GLN A 61 -3.76 3.49 -8.63
N LYS A 62 -2.98 4.44 -8.10
CA LYS A 62 -2.31 4.26 -6.81
C LYS A 62 -3.31 4.18 -5.65
N ILE A 63 -4.31 5.06 -5.63
CA ILE A 63 -5.42 5.02 -4.65
C ILE A 63 -6.19 3.70 -4.76
N GLU A 64 -6.55 3.30 -5.98
CA GLU A 64 -7.25 2.04 -6.23
C GLU A 64 -6.44 0.82 -5.74
N SER A 65 -5.14 0.81 -6.02
CA SER A 65 -4.29 -0.35 -5.69
C SER A 65 -3.96 -0.46 -4.20
N ILE A 66 -3.74 0.66 -3.50
CA ILE A 66 -3.27 0.68 -2.09
C ILE A 66 -4.43 0.81 -1.12
N HIS A 67 -5.38 1.72 -1.38
CA HIS A 67 -6.34 2.17 -0.36
C HIS A 67 -7.74 1.57 -0.53
N MET A 68 -8.10 1.05 -1.72
CA MET A 68 -9.40 0.39 -1.91
C MET A 68 -9.42 -1.07 -1.42
N SER A 69 -10.57 -1.48 -0.88
CA SER A 69 -10.84 -2.88 -0.53
C SER A 69 -10.95 -3.78 -1.77
N LEU A 70 -10.34 -4.97 -1.71
CA LEU A 70 -10.44 -6.01 -2.75
C LEU A 70 -11.76 -6.78 -2.71
N SER A 71 -12.33 -6.97 -1.52
CA SER A 71 -13.45 -7.88 -1.28
C SER A 71 -14.82 -7.23 -1.42
N ASP A 72 -14.92 -5.91 -1.21
CA ASP A 72 -16.18 -5.17 -1.30
C ASP A 72 -16.01 -3.87 -2.12
N LYS A 73 -16.13 -3.97 -3.45
CA LYS A 73 -16.39 -2.79 -4.32
C LYS A 73 -17.70 -2.04 -3.95
N VAL A 74 -18.45 -2.55 -2.98
CA VAL A 74 -19.73 -2.00 -2.51
C VAL A 74 -19.53 -0.88 -1.49
N ASN A 75 -18.40 -0.87 -0.74
CA ASN A 75 -18.19 0.08 0.36
C ASN A 75 -17.24 1.24 0.02
N ASP A 76 -16.34 1.04 -0.96
CA ASP A 76 -15.44 2.07 -1.45
C ASP A 76 -15.83 2.49 -2.87
N ILE A 77 -15.88 3.79 -3.12
CA ILE A 77 -16.19 4.37 -4.43
C ILE A 77 -15.06 5.31 -4.82
N LEU A 78 -14.43 5.07 -5.97
CA LEU A 78 -13.43 5.95 -6.55
C LEU A 78 -13.89 6.46 -7.92
N ILE A 79 -14.00 7.78 -8.07
CA ILE A 79 -14.51 8.43 -9.29
C ILE A 79 -13.38 9.21 -9.97
N TYR A 80 -12.99 8.76 -11.17
CA TYR A 80 -11.86 9.31 -11.94
C TYR A 80 -12.18 10.62 -12.70
N GLN A 81 -13.45 10.88 -12.99
CA GLN A 81 -13.90 12.06 -13.74
C GLN A 81 -15.18 12.59 -13.13
N SER A 82 -15.04 13.14 -11.92
CA SER A 82 -16.18 13.70 -11.20
C SER A 82 -16.42 15.16 -11.61
N LYS A 83 -17.69 15.55 -11.71
CA LYS A 83 -18.08 16.96 -11.61
C LYS A 83 -18.72 17.20 -10.27
N ILE A 84 -18.32 18.27 -9.60
CA ILE A 84 -19.03 18.70 -8.40
C ILE A 84 -20.39 19.24 -8.80
N ALA A 85 -21.40 18.89 -8.03
CA ALA A 85 -22.73 19.45 -8.12
C ALA A 85 -23.12 20.13 -6.81
N ILE A 86 -23.80 21.26 -6.92
CA ILE A 86 -24.47 21.91 -5.79
C ILE A 86 -25.94 22.00 -6.17
N ASP A 87 -26.83 21.55 -5.28
CA ASP A 87 -28.27 21.49 -5.56
C ASP A 87 -28.55 20.70 -6.85
N GLU A 88 -27.88 19.55 -6.99
CA GLU A 88 -27.98 18.62 -8.14
C GLU A 88 -27.55 19.23 -9.49
N LYS A 89 -26.95 20.43 -9.49
CA LYS A 89 -26.48 21.11 -10.69
C LYS A 89 -24.96 21.11 -10.74
N PRO A 90 -24.35 20.55 -11.80
CA PRO A 90 -22.91 20.60 -11.99
C PRO A 90 -22.40 22.04 -11.97
N ILE A 91 -21.39 22.31 -11.15
CA ILE A 91 -20.66 23.58 -11.19
C ILE A 91 -19.49 23.45 -12.16
N LYS A 92 -19.20 24.54 -12.88
CA LYS A 92 -18.03 24.60 -13.75
C LYS A 92 -16.81 24.85 -12.85
N ILE A 93 -15.85 23.94 -12.93
CA ILE A 93 -14.56 24.01 -12.25
C ILE A 93 -13.51 23.85 -13.35
N ASN A 94 -12.44 24.63 -13.25
CA ASN A 94 -11.23 24.42 -14.04
C ASN A 94 -10.39 23.41 -13.27
N GLY A 95 -9.99 22.32 -13.93
CA GLY A 95 -9.23 21.23 -13.31
C GLY A 95 -10.03 19.95 -13.07
N PRO A 96 -9.44 18.76 -13.32
CA PRO A 96 -10.03 17.47 -12.96
C PRO A 96 -10.18 17.29 -11.45
N THR A 97 -11.10 16.42 -11.06
CA THR A 97 -11.41 16.17 -9.66
C THR A 97 -11.70 14.69 -9.46
N PHE A 98 -11.01 14.06 -8.50
CA PHE A 98 -11.26 12.68 -8.10
C PHE A 98 -11.95 12.64 -6.75
N LEU A 99 -12.93 11.76 -6.62
CA LEU A 99 -13.57 11.50 -5.33
C LEU A 99 -13.20 10.09 -4.89
N TYR A 100 -12.65 9.97 -3.69
CA TYR A 100 -12.55 8.72 -2.97
C TYR A 100 -13.54 8.74 -1.81
N ALA A 101 -14.59 7.94 -1.88
CA ALA A 101 -15.61 7.84 -0.85
C ALA A 101 -15.55 6.46 -0.20
N GLN A 102 -15.52 6.47 1.13
CA GLN A 102 -15.71 5.29 1.97
C GLN A 102 -17.01 5.48 2.76
N ARG A 103 -17.49 4.40 3.39
CA ARG A 103 -18.74 4.42 4.16
C ARG A 103 -18.83 5.57 5.18
N GLU A 104 -17.72 5.88 5.83
CA GLU A 104 -17.66 6.83 6.95
C GLU A 104 -17.05 8.19 6.59
N LYS A 105 -16.43 8.35 5.42
CA LYS A 105 -15.72 9.58 5.03
C LYS A 105 -15.61 9.73 3.53
N MET A 106 -15.43 10.96 3.06
CA MET A 106 -15.10 11.25 1.67
C MET A 106 -13.84 12.10 1.59
N VAL A 107 -12.97 11.79 0.65
CA VAL A 107 -11.76 12.54 0.35
C VAL A 107 -11.84 13.03 -1.09
N LEU A 108 -11.79 14.35 -1.23
CA LEU A 108 -11.85 15.03 -2.51
C LEU A 108 -10.46 15.49 -2.93
N PHE A 109 -10.02 15.03 -4.10
CA PHE A 109 -8.76 15.44 -4.72
C PHE A 109 -9.03 16.51 -5.76
N ILE A 110 -8.48 17.70 -5.56
CA ILE A 110 -8.69 18.85 -6.42
C ILE A 110 -7.36 19.24 -7.05
N ASP A 111 -7.35 19.19 -8.38
CA ASP A 111 -6.28 19.76 -9.17
C ASP A 111 -6.37 21.29 -9.18
N VAL A 112 -5.31 21.94 -8.72
CA VAL A 112 -5.24 23.40 -8.62
C VAL A 112 -4.12 24.00 -9.46
N ALA A 113 -3.54 23.25 -10.41
CA ALA A 113 -2.39 23.71 -11.20
C ALA A 113 -2.66 25.01 -11.98
N GLU A 114 -3.89 25.23 -12.43
CA GLU A 114 -4.30 26.41 -13.19
C GLU A 114 -5.01 27.49 -12.35
N LEU A 115 -5.11 27.31 -11.02
CA LEU A 115 -5.86 28.21 -10.14
C LEU A 115 -4.94 29.06 -9.28
N ASP A 116 -5.32 30.32 -9.06
CA ASP A 116 -4.64 31.16 -8.07
C ASP A 116 -5.14 30.92 -6.63
N ASN A 117 -4.38 31.37 -5.62
CA ASN A 117 -4.72 31.16 -4.21
C ASN A 117 -6.07 31.79 -3.81
N GLY A 118 -6.48 32.88 -4.45
CA GLY A 118 -7.77 33.53 -4.21
C GLY A 118 -8.93 32.70 -4.75
N GLU A 119 -8.80 32.18 -5.97
CA GLU A 119 -9.74 31.26 -6.61
C GLU A 119 -9.89 29.97 -5.79
N ILE A 120 -8.76 29.38 -5.35
CA ILE A 120 -8.74 28.19 -4.50
C ILE A 120 -9.52 28.47 -3.21
N LYS A 121 -9.24 29.55 -2.48
CA LYS A 121 -9.95 29.89 -1.23
C LYS A 121 -11.46 30.05 -1.44
N GLN A 122 -11.86 30.81 -2.45
CA GLN A 122 -13.28 31.02 -2.75
C GLN A 122 -13.98 29.70 -3.08
N TYR A 123 -13.31 28.87 -3.88
CA TYR A 123 -13.83 27.59 -4.30
C TYR A 123 -14.01 26.62 -3.11
N ILE A 124 -12.99 26.47 -2.27
CA ILE A 124 -13.06 25.59 -1.09
C ILE A 124 -14.13 26.06 -0.10
N ASN A 125 -14.22 27.36 0.17
CA ASN A 125 -15.27 27.89 1.04
C ASN A 125 -16.67 27.61 0.51
N LYS A 126 -16.86 27.71 -0.81
CA LYS A 126 -18.13 27.36 -1.46
C LYS A 126 -18.47 25.87 -1.31
N LEU A 127 -17.48 24.98 -1.42
CA LEU A 127 -17.67 23.54 -1.23
C LEU A 127 -18.02 23.20 0.22
N LEU A 128 -17.27 23.73 1.18
CA LEU A 128 -17.51 23.50 2.60
C LEU A 128 -18.87 24.04 3.04
N TYR A 129 -19.28 25.21 2.52
CA TYR A 129 -20.62 25.74 2.76
C TYR A 129 -21.70 24.83 2.17
N ALA A 130 -21.54 24.37 0.92
CA ALA A 130 -22.50 23.46 0.29
C ALA A 130 -22.59 22.09 1.02
N HIS A 131 -21.47 21.59 1.55
CA HIS A 131 -21.42 20.37 2.35
C HIS A 131 -22.20 20.53 3.67
N LYS A 132 -21.94 21.61 4.41
CA LYS A 132 -22.66 21.92 5.67
C LYS A 132 -24.16 22.09 5.47
N GLU A 133 -24.58 22.63 4.33
CA GLU A 133 -25.99 22.80 3.98
C GLU A 133 -26.60 21.52 3.37
N ASN A 134 -25.87 20.40 3.29
CA ASN A 134 -26.31 19.14 2.69
C ASN A 134 -26.79 19.30 1.22
N ARG A 135 -26.10 20.17 0.47
CA ARG A 135 -26.37 20.51 -0.95
C ARG A 135 -25.27 20.00 -1.89
N LEU A 136 -24.16 19.51 -1.36
CA LEU A 136 -23.02 19.03 -2.12
C LEU A 136 -23.28 17.63 -2.71
N GLY A 137 -22.88 17.44 -3.96
CA GLY A 137 -22.85 16.14 -4.61
C GLY A 137 -21.76 16.05 -5.67
N PHE A 138 -21.60 14.86 -6.22
CA PHE A 138 -20.62 14.55 -7.26
C PHE A 138 -21.28 13.75 -8.37
N VAL A 139 -20.94 14.06 -9.61
CA VAL A 139 -21.50 13.43 -10.80
C VAL A 139 -20.40 12.64 -11.49
N ASN A 140 -20.62 11.35 -11.70
CA ASN A 140 -19.69 10.46 -12.37
C ASN A 140 -19.92 10.51 -13.88
N LEU A 141 -19.02 11.19 -14.61
CA LEU A 141 -19.15 11.37 -16.05
C LEU A 141 -18.97 10.06 -16.84
N ASN A 142 -18.35 9.04 -16.25
CA ASN A 142 -18.14 7.74 -16.89
C ASN A 142 -19.38 6.84 -16.87
N PHE A 143 -20.44 7.23 -16.16
CA PHE A 143 -21.65 6.42 -15.98
C PHE A 143 -22.91 7.20 -16.42
N PRO A 144 -23.16 7.30 -17.74
CA PRO A 144 -24.38 7.90 -18.25
C PRO A 144 -25.60 7.01 -17.95
N VAL A 145 -26.69 7.63 -17.50
CA VAL A 145 -27.98 6.94 -17.21
C VAL A 145 -29.12 7.42 -18.12
N GLY A 146 -28.80 8.23 -19.12
CA GLY A 146 -29.72 8.76 -20.10
C GLY A 146 -29.15 9.97 -20.82
N GLU A 147 -29.95 10.61 -21.66
CA GLU A 147 -29.53 11.80 -22.39
C GLU A 147 -29.21 12.94 -21.40
N ARG A 148 -27.93 13.34 -21.36
CA ARG A 148 -27.40 14.39 -20.45
C ARG A 148 -27.68 14.11 -18.96
N LYS A 149 -27.87 12.85 -18.58
CA LYS A 149 -28.02 12.41 -17.19
C LYS A 149 -26.91 11.43 -16.85
N PHE A 150 -26.34 11.61 -15.67
CA PHE A 150 -25.20 10.84 -15.20
C PHE A 150 -25.50 10.36 -13.78
N PHE A 151 -24.89 9.26 -13.39
CA PHE A 151 -24.94 8.79 -12.01
C PHE A 151 -24.32 9.85 -11.08
N GLY A 152 -24.99 10.14 -9.97
CA GLY A 152 -24.54 11.14 -9.01
C GLY A 152 -24.62 10.61 -7.58
N ILE A 153 -23.69 11.06 -6.75
CA ILE A 153 -23.59 10.75 -5.32
C ILE A 153 -23.83 12.06 -4.57
N LYS A 154 -24.82 12.06 -3.67
CA LYS A 154 -25.02 13.15 -2.73
C LYS A 154 -24.11 12.95 -1.51
N VAL A 155 -23.49 14.01 -1.03
CA VAL A 155 -22.65 13.98 0.17
C VAL A 155 -23.44 14.52 1.34
N SER A 156 -23.65 13.67 2.36
CA SER A 156 -24.29 14.13 3.60
C SER A 156 -23.33 15.01 4.38
N ASP A 157 -23.87 16.06 4.98
CA ASP A 157 -23.25 16.84 6.06
C ASP A 157 -22.72 15.97 7.23
N ASN A 158 -23.38 14.86 7.53
CA ASN A 158 -22.96 13.90 8.56
C ASN A 158 -21.72 13.07 8.19
N GLN A 159 -21.32 13.04 6.91
CA GLN A 159 -20.10 12.36 6.48
C GLN A 159 -18.95 13.38 6.38
N PRO A 160 -17.87 13.21 7.15
CA PRO A 160 -16.67 14.04 7.04
C PRO A 160 -16.16 14.13 5.60
N LEU A 161 -15.81 15.37 5.19
CA LEU A 161 -15.23 15.68 3.89
C LEU A 161 -13.79 16.17 4.06
N GLY A 162 -12.83 15.33 3.69
CA GLY A 162 -11.44 15.70 3.50
C GLY A 162 -11.24 16.31 2.12
N ILE A 163 -10.36 17.31 2.01
CA ILE A 163 -9.99 17.91 0.73
C ILE A 163 -8.47 17.95 0.60
N ILE A 164 -7.96 17.38 -0.47
CA ILE A 164 -6.54 17.34 -0.83
C ILE A 164 -6.34 18.17 -2.09
N LEU A 165 -5.48 19.18 -2.01
CA LEU A 165 -5.13 20.04 -3.13
C LEU A 165 -3.79 19.59 -3.71
N PHE A 166 -3.69 19.50 -5.03
CA PHE A 166 -2.43 19.13 -5.67
C PHE A 166 -2.20 19.85 -7.01
N ASN A 167 -0.94 19.90 -7.44
CA ASN A 167 -0.51 20.39 -8.76
C ASN A 167 0.25 19.30 -9.53
N HIS A 168 0.68 19.60 -10.76
CA HIS A 168 1.30 18.61 -11.66
C HIS A 168 2.80 18.43 -11.53
N TYR A 169 3.44 19.03 -10.52
CA TYR A 169 4.88 18.99 -10.45
C TYR A 169 5.40 17.58 -10.11
N THR A 170 6.26 17.06 -11.00
CA THR A 170 6.85 15.70 -10.92
C THR A 170 8.32 15.63 -11.35
N ASN A 171 8.88 16.73 -11.87
CA ASN A 171 10.25 16.77 -12.36
C ASN A 171 11.23 16.72 -11.17
N LEU A 172 12.14 15.74 -11.16
CA LEU A 172 13.14 15.59 -10.11
C LEU A 172 14.47 16.28 -10.42
N ASP A 173 14.68 16.70 -11.67
CA ASP A 173 15.93 17.35 -12.11
C ASP A 173 15.93 18.87 -11.89
N GLU A 174 14.78 19.44 -11.53
CA GLU A 174 14.60 20.86 -11.30
C GLU A 174 14.20 21.13 -9.85
N THR A 175 14.50 22.34 -9.37
CA THR A 175 14.00 22.79 -8.06
C THR A 175 12.64 23.44 -8.24
N TYR A 176 11.63 22.96 -7.52
CA TYR A 176 10.32 23.60 -7.43
C TYR A 176 10.14 24.26 -6.08
N MET A 177 9.81 25.56 -6.13
CA MET A 177 9.52 26.34 -4.94
C MET A 177 8.10 26.84 -5.03
N GLN A 178 7.29 26.48 -4.03
CA GLN A 178 5.94 27.00 -3.86
C GLN A 178 5.93 27.96 -2.68
N SER A 179 5.57 29.21 -2.96
CA SER A 179 5.37 30.24 -1.93
C SER A 179 3.91 30.23 -1.49
N GLY A 180 3.68 30.20 -0.18
CA GLY A 180 2.34 30.28 0.42
C GLY A 180 2.31 31.23 1.61
N SER A 181 1.14 31.78 1.90
CA SER A 181 0.87 32.53 3.13
C SER A 181 0.44 31.60 4.27
N ARG A 182 0.47 32.09 5.50
CA ARG A 182 0.09 31.30 6.70
C ARG A 182 -1.34 30.78 6.66
N ASP A 183 -2.23 31.48 5.96
CA ASP A 183 -3.66 31.12 5.85
C ASP A 183 -3.98 30.32 4.58
N ASP A 184 -2.96 29.95 3.80
CA ASP A 184 -3.15 29.12 2.61
C ASP A 184 -3.18 27.65 3.01
N ARG A 185 -4.12 26.91 2.41
CA ARG A 185 -4.17 25.46 2.54
C ARG A 185 -2.95 24.83 1.88
N LEU A 186 -2.50 23.70 2.42
CA LEU A 186 -1.45 22.92 1.81
C LEU A 186 -1.82 22.46 0.39
N ILE A 187 -0.93 22.75 -0.57
CA ILE A 187 -0.99 22.23 -1.93
C ILE A 187 0.19 21.29 -2.09
N LEU A 188 -0.09 20.04 -2.44
CA LEU A 188 0.92 19.01 -2.66
C LEU A 188 1.40 19.04 -4.11
N THR A 189 2.69 18.79 -4.34
CA THR A 189 3.11 18.38 -5.68
C THR A 189 2.55 16.99 -5.99
N ALA A 190 2.38 16.63 -7.26
CA ALA A 190 1.98 15.28 -7.62
C ALA A 190 2.97 14.22 -7.11
N LEU A 191 4.26 14.57 -7.04
CA LEU A 191 5.30 13.72 -6.46
C LEU A 191 5.12 13.52 -4.96
N ASP A 192 4.87 14.60 -4.20
CA ASP A 192 4.60 14.51 -2.77
C ASP A 192 3.32 13.70 -2.50
N LEU A 193 2.26 13.96 -3.26
CA LEU A 193 1.01 13.22 -3.10
C LEU A 193 1.21 11.72 -3.39
N MET A 194 1.96 11.38 -4.44
CA MET A 194 2.32 9.98 -4.72
C MET A 194 3.08 9.35 -3.55
N PHE A 195 4.05 10.06 -2.98
CA PHE A 195 4.80 9.59 -1.81
C PHE A 195 3.88 9.36 -0.60
N LEU A 196 3.02 10.33 -0.27
CA LEU A 196 2.06 10.23 0.83
C LEU A 196 1.12 9.03 0.62
N LEU A 197 0.59 8.83 -0.59
CA LEU A 197 -0.26 7.68 -0.92
C LEU A 197 0.45 6.34 -0.74
N CYS A 198 1.74 6.25 -1.09
CA CYS A 198 2.54 5.05 -0.95
C CYS A 198 2.92 4.77 0.51
N MET A 199 3.24 5.81 1.28
CA MET A 199 3.84 5.68 2.62
C MET A 199 2.82 5.77 3.75
N SER A 200 1.60 6.24 3.48
CA SER A 200 0.53 6.26 4.47
C SER A 200 -0.05 4.87 4.71
N LYS A 201 -0.57 4.65 5.92
CA LYS A 201 -1.33 3.47 6.31
C LYS A 201 -2.71 3.44 5.65
N ASP A 202 -3.33 4.61 5.62
CA ASP A 202 -4.66 4.86 5.11
C ASP A 202 -4.80 6.34 4.72
N MET A 203 -5.98 6.72 4.25
CA MET A 203 -6.30 8.11 3.95
C MET A 203 -6.43 9.00 5.19
N ASP A 204 -6.71 8.46 6.38
CA ASP A 204 -6.82 9.28 7.59
C ASP A 204 -5.46 9.78 8.02
N GLU A 205 -4.40 8.98 7.89
CA GLU A 205 -3.04 9.43 8.17
C GLU A 205 -2.62 10.62 7.28
N ILE A 206 -3.00 10.58 6.00
CA ILE A 206 -2.78 11.71 5.06
C ILE A 206 -3.56 12.94 5.52
N MET A 207 -4.86 12.78 5.83
CA MET A 207 -5.69 13.90 6.26
C MET A 207 -5.23 14.49 7.59
N ASN A 208 -4.81 13.65 8.55
CA ASN A 208 -4.27 14.09 9.83
C ASN A 208 -2.98 14.89 9.64
N PHE A 209 -2.13 14.50 8.70
CA PHE A 209 -0.94 15.25 8.36
C PHE A 209 -1.26 16.61 7.70
N ILE A 210 -2.21 16.64 6.76
CA ILE A 210 -2.66 17.89 6.12
C ILE A 210 -3.23 18.83 7.18
N ASP A 211 -4.10 18.33 8.05
CA ASP A 211 -4.68 19.08 9.17
C ASP A 211 -3.62 19.59 10.14
N TYR A 212 -2.60 18.77 10.42
CA TYR A 212 -1.45 19.18 11.22
C TYR A 212 -0.73 20.34 10.55
N ARG A 213 -0.39 20.23 9.26
CA ARG A 213 0.30 21.30 8.53
C ARG A 213 -0.53 22.57 8.45
N ASP A 214 -1.83 22.49 8.13
CA ASP A 214 -2.70 23.66 8.04
C ASP A 214 -2.82 24.41 9.39
N LYS A 215 -2.61 23.72 10.53
CA LYS A 215 -2.60 24.31 11.87
C LYS A 215 -1.21 24.75 12.35
N GLU A 216 -0.15 24.12 11.85
CA GLU A 216 1.23 24.37 12.24
C GLU A 216 1.63 25.81 11.85
N GLN A 217 2.07 26.57 12.85
CA GLN A 217 2.42 27.98 12.69
C GLN A 217 3.90 28.18 12.35
N ALA A 218 4.74 27.16 12.61
CA ALA A 218 6.15 27.21 12.34
C ALA A 218 6.47 27.06 10.84
N GLN A 219 7.51 27.77 10.40
CA GLN A 219 8.02 27.61 9.04
C GLN A 219 8.95 26.38 8.99
N VAL A 220 8.50 25.31 8.36
CA VAL A 220 9.35 24.14 8.14
C VAL A 220 10.12 24.31 6.84
N PHE A 221 11.45 24.25 6.94
CA PHE A 221 12.35 24.22 5.78
C PHE A 221 12.82 22.79 5.58
N SER A 222 12.34 22.16 4.52
CA SER A 222 12.77 20.83 4.07
C SER A 222 13.29 20.90 2.63
N TRP A 223 14.35 20.16 2.34
CA TRP A 223 14.92 20.08 1.00
C TRP A 223 14.22 19.05 0.12
N GLY A 224 13.71 17.95 0.68
CA GLY A 224 12.87 16.97 -0.03
C GLY A 224 11.37 17.27 0.03
N GLY A 225 10.99 18.55 0.17
CA GLY A 225 9.60 18.98 0.08
C GLY A 225 8.69 18.47 1.20
N ILE A 226 7.41 18.29 0.90
CA ILE A 226 6.41 17.86 1.89
C ILE A 226 6.58 16.40 2.29
N SER A 227 7.12 15.57 1.40
CA SER A 227 7.45 14.17 1.64
C SER A 227 8.38 13.98 2.85
N ASP A 228 9.47 14.76 2.94
CA ASP A 228 10.39 14.73 4.09
C ASP A 228 9.69 15.13 5.40
N MET A 229 8.85 16.17 5.35
CA MET A 229 8.09 16.62 6.51
C MET A 229 7.09 15.56 6.97
N PHE A 230 6.42 14.87 6.05
CA PHE A 230 5.54 13.75 6.35
C PHE A 230 6.29 12.59 7.01
N SER A 231 7.45 12.20 6.48
CA SER A 231 8.30 11.16 7.08
C SER A 231 8.73 11.52 8.50
N LEU A 232 9.13 12.76 8.75
CA LEU A 232 9.48 13.24 10.08
C LEU A 232 8.27 13.22 11.03
N TRP A 233 7.13 13.76 10.58
CA TRP A 233 5.88 13.77 11.35
C TRP A 233 5.44 12.36 11.76
N LYS A 234 5.52 11.40 10.82
CA LYS A 234 5.19 10.00 11.05
C LYS A 234 6.15 9.34 12.04
N LYS A 235 7.47 9.54 11.87
CA LYS A 235 8.50 9.05 12.79
C LYS A 235 8.28 9.57 14.21
N GLU A 236 7.88 10.83 14.33
CA GLU A 236 7.60 11.47 15.61
C GLU A 236 6.19 11.19 16.16
N LYS A 237 5.43 10.27 15.56
CA LYS A 237 4.07 9.88 16.00
C LYS A 237 3.10 11.07 16.05
N GLY A 238 3.20 11.95 15.06
CA GLY A 238 2.25 13.04 14.85
C GLY A 238 2.61 14.39 15.46
N TYR A 239 3.75 14.49 16.16
CA TYR A 239 4.14 15.71 16.88
C TYR A 239 5.66 15.96 16.76
N ILE A 240 6.05 16.91 15.91
CA ILE A 240 7.46 17.22 15.65
C ILE A 240 8.11 18.01 16.82
N SER A 241 7.33 18.74 17.61
CA SER A 241 7.83 19.67 18.64
C SER A 241 7.67 19.18 20.07
N LYS A 242 8.19 17.99 20.37
CA LYS A 242 8.19 17.43 21.74
C LYS A 242 9.12 18.22 22.66
N GLY A 243 8.64 19.32 23.23
CA GLY A 243 9.31 20.09 24.29
C GLY A 243 9.66 21.53 23.95
N ALA A 244 9.42 22.00 22.72
CA ALA A 244 9.53 23.42 22.40
C ALA A 244 8.19 24.11 22.66
N ILE A 245 8.18 25.15 23.51
CA ILE A 245 6.97 25.91 23.84
C ILE A 245 6.58 26.80 22.65
N GLU A 246 7.57 27.38 21.97
CA GLU A 246 7.44 28.17 20.73
C GLU A 246 8.67 27.89 19.86
N TYR A 247 8.47 27.73 18.55
CA TYR A 247 9.54 27.59 17.56
C TYR A 247 9.08 28.21 16.25
N ASP A 248 9.94 29.02 15.65
CA ASP A 248 9.63 29.71 14.39
C ASP A 248 10.09 28.92 13.15
N SER A 249 11.08 28.03 13.30
CA SER A 249 11.63 27.27 12.19
C SER A 249 12.07 25.86 12.59
N ILE A 250 11.75 24.88 11.75
CA ILE A 250 12.25 23.50 11.84
C ILE A 250 13.11 23.22 10.60
N TYR A 251 14.31 22.69 10.84
CA TYR A 251 15.18 22.18 9.80
C TYR A 251 15.12 20.65 9.82
N SER A 252 14.63 20.04 8.75
CA SER A 252 14.74 18.61 8.54
C SER A 252 15.97 18.32 7.67
N ASP A 253 16.76 17.31 8.04
CA ASP A 253 17.95 16.89 7.29
C ASP A 253 17.64 16.59 5.80
N PHE A 254 18.67 16.62 4.97
CA PHE A 254 18.60 16.33 3.53
C PHE A 254 18.24 14.87 3.24
N GLU A 255 17.46 14.64 2.18
CA GLU A 255 17.18 13.32 1.55
C GLU A 255 16.51 12.27 2.45
N THR A 256 15.76 12.69 3.48
CA THR A 256 15.14 11.73 4.40
C THR A 256 14.13 10.81 3.70
N SER A 257 13.29 11.33 2.80
CA SER A 257 12.27 10.53 2.10
C SER A 257 12.88 9.56 1.07
N ALA A 258 13.84 10.00 0.26
CA ALA A 258 14.51 9.15 -0.71
C ALA A 258 15.34 8.05 -0.05
N SER A 259 16.14 8.40 0.98
CA SER A 259 16.87 7.42 1.78
C SER A 259 15.90 6.46 2.47
N HIS A 260 14.78 6.97 3.00
CA HIS A 260 13.78 6.13 3.64
C HIS A 260 13.17 5.10 2.69
N VAL A 261 12.83 5.50 1.45
CA VAL A 261 12.32 4.57 0.43
C VAL A 261 13.38 3.51 0.09
N PHE A 262 14.64 3.92 -0.08
CA PHE A 262 15.72 2.98 -0.36
C PHE A 262 15.91 1.97 0.79
N ASP A 263 15.92 2.45 2.03
CA ASP A 263 16.06 1.60 3.21
C ASP A 263 14.88 0.64 3.38
N LEU A 264 13.66 1.09 3.09
CA LEU A 264 12.46 0.24 3.07
C LEU A 264 12.58 -0.88 2.03
N TYR A 265 12.92 -0.54 0.79
CA TYR A 265 13.06 -1.54 -0.28
C TYR A 265 14.20 -2.53 -0.01
N LYS A 266 15.29 -2.06 0.61
CA LYS A 266 16.37 -2.93 1.07
C LYS A 266 15.90 -3.90 2.17
N GLN A 267 15.10 -3.43 3.12
CA GLN A 267 14.50 -4.30 4.15
C GLN A 267 13.48 -5.28 3.54
N TRP A 268 12.70 -4.83 2.56
CA TRP A 268 11.73 -5.68 1.88
C TRP A 268 12.39 -6.76 1.01
N GLN A 269 13.63 -6.59 0.58
CA GLN A 269 14.35 -7.63 -0.17
C GLN A 269 14.38 -8.98 0.57
N ASP A 270 14.41 -8.96 1.89
CA ASP A 270 14.47 -10.16 2.73
C ASP A 270 13.11 -10.84 2.97
N SER A 271 12.01 -10.22 2.54
CA SER A 271 10.64 -10.62 2.91
C SER A 271 9.63 -10.58 1.77
N PHE A 272 9.77 -9.65 0.84
CA PHE A 272 8.92 -9.46 -0.31
C PHE A 272 9.50 -10.20 -1.52
N PRO A 273 8.69 -11.00 -2.25
CA PRO A 273 9.19 -11.86 -3.30
C PRO A 273 9.34 -11.13 -4.65
N PHE A 274 10.27 -10.17 -4.72
CA PHE A 274 10.51 -9.35 -5.91
C PHE A 274 10.92 -10.13 -7.17
N HIS A 275 11.40 -11.37 -7.01
CA HIS A 275 11.79 -12.23 -8.13
C HIS A 275 10.60 -12.87 -8.85
N LEU A 276 9.40 -12.84 -8.26
CA LEU A 276 8.19 -13.38 -8.88
C LEU A 276 7.60 -12.39 -9.90
N THR A 277 7.35 -12.86 -11.11
CA THR A 277 6.98 -12.02 -12.26
C THR A 277 5.56 -11.44 -12.20
N ASP A 278 4.62 -12.11 -11.55
CA ASP A 278 3.19 -11.73 -11.61
C ASP A 278 2.72 -10.95 -10.37
N MET A 279 3.63 -10.54 -9.49
CA MET A 279 3.33 -9.78 -8.27
C MET A 279 2.09 -10.35 -7.56
N GLN A 280 2.10 -11.63 -7.20
CA GLN A 280 0.93 -12.32 -6.66
C GLN A 280 0.45 -11.69 -5.34
N MET A 281 1.37 -11.05 -4.61
CA MET A 281 1.10 -10.24 -3.42
C MET A 281 0.79 -8.77 -3.73
N GLY A 282 0.69 -8.38 -4.99
CA GLY A 282 0.60 -6.98 -5.42
C GLY A 282 1.92 -6.23 -5.26
N PHE A 283 1.83 -4.93 -5.03
CA PHE A 283 3.00 -4.07 -4.80
C PHE A 283 3.33 -4.01 -3.30
N PRO A 284 4.61 -3.89 -2.91
CA PRO A 284 4.99 -3.83 -1.50
C PRO A 284 4.37 -2.64 -0.78
N GLU A 285 4.12 -1.52 -1.47
CA GLU A 285 3.47 -0.34 -0.87
C GLU A 285 2.02 -0.57 -0.48
N GLN A 286 1.39 -1.68 -0.89
CA GLN A 286 0.06 -2.08 -0.41
C GLN A 286 0.09 -2.65 1.00
N TRP A 287 1.27 -2.93 1.55
CA TRP A 287 1.45 -3.63 2.82
C TRP A 287 2.17 -2.77 3.85
N GLU A 288 1.78 -2.92 5.10
CA GLU A 288 2.61 -2.67 6.27
C GLU A 288 3.32 -3.98 6.60
N ILE A 289 4.66 -3.98 6.54
CA ILE A 289 5.50 -5.16 6.75
C ILE A 289 6.30 -4.96 8.03
N THR A 290 6.11 -5.86 9.00
CA THR A 290 6.80 -5.81 10.30
C THR A 290 7.37 -7.18 10.64
N ALA A 291 8.65 -7.25 11.03
CA ALA A 291 9.21 -8.47 11.58
C ALA A 291 8.76 -8.66 13.04
N ASP A 292 8.35 -9.87 13.39
CA ASP A 292 8.09 -10.26 14.78
C ASP A 292 9.37 -10.68 15.52
N ASP A 293 9.25 -11.07 16.79
CA ASP A 293 10.37 -11.50 17.63
C ASP A 293 11.11 -12.74 17.09
N ASN A 294 10.49 -13.51 16.19
CA ASN A 294 11.06 -14.69 15.54
C ASN A 294 11.63 -14.39 14.15
N ASN A 295 11.70 -13.12 13.75
CA ASN A 295 12.04 -12.66 12.40
C ASN A 295 11.09 -13.18 11.31
N VAL A 296 9.85 -13.49 11.67
CA VAL A 296 8.78 -13.74 10.70
C VAL A 296 8.20 -12.41 10.27
N TYR A 297 8.18 -12.17 8.96
CA TYR A 297 7.63 -10.95 8.40
C TYR A 297 6.10 -11.05 8.31
N GLN A 298 5.44 -10.23 9.11
CA GLN A 298 3.99 -10.09 9.16
C GLN A 298 3.57 -8.95 8.22
N PHE A 299 2.60 -9.24 7.37
CA PHE A 299 2.05 -8.38 6.34
C PHE A 299 0.65 -7.98 6.77
N SER A 300 0.37 -6.69 6.79
CA SER A 300 -0.98 -6.14 6.98
C SER A 300 -1.29 -5.23 5.82
N ARG A 301 -2.38 -5.50 5.09
CA ARG A 301 -2.78 -4.65 3.96
C ARG A 301 -3.16 -3.26 4.47
N LYS A 302 -2.76 -2.23 3.73
CA LYS A 302 -3.17 -0.84 3.95
C LYS A 302 -4.63 -0.61 3.58
N GLY A 303 -5.20 0.49 4.09
CA GLY A 303 -6.61 0.82 3.93
C GLY A 303 -7.54 0.03 4.87
N MET A 304 -8.83 -0.04 4.52
CA MET A 304 -9.87 -0.57 5.41
C MET A 304 -10.07 -2.10 5.33
N ASN A 305 -9.27 -2.83 4.56
CA ASN A 305 -9.38 -4.28 4.46
C ASN A 305 -8.36 -4.96 5.39
N PRO A 306 -8.78 -5.60 6.49
CA PRO A 306 -7.90 -6.38 7.32
C PRO A 306 -7.64 -7.72 6.61
N GLN A 307 -6.81 -7.68 5.57
CA GLN A 307 -6.15 -8.86 5.04
C GLN A 307 -4.70 -8.81 5.48
N GLY A 308 -4.15 -9.94 5.87
CA GLY A 308 -2.77 -10.01 6.30
C GLY A 308 -2.30 -11.44 6.44
N GLY A 309 -1.06 -11.60 6.85
CA GLY A 309 -0.45 -12.92 6.91
C GLY A 309 1.05 -12.88 7.13
N ALA A 310 1.66 -14.05 7.09
CA ALA A 310 3.09 -14.22 7.19
C ALA A 310 3.67 -14.74 5.88
N THR A 311 4.83 -14.22 5.49
CA THR A 311 5.54 -14.65 4.28
C THR A 311 6.83 -15.37 4.63
N PHE A 312 7.09 -16.45 3.90
CA PHE A 312 8.29 -17.28 4.05
C PHE A 312 8.95 -17.48 2.69
N LEU A 313 10.18 -16.98 2.56
CA LEU A 313 11.02 -17.21 1.39
C LEU A 313 11.82 -18.50 1.57
N LEU A 314 11.78 -19.41 0.61
CA LEU A 314 12.58 -20.64 0.60
C LEU A 314 13.91 -20.43 -0.15
N GLU A 315 14.91 -21.27 0.13
CA GLU A 315 16.23 -21.14 -0.49
C GLU A 315 16.21 -21.45 -1.99
N ASN A 316 15.24 -22.25 -2.45
CA ASN A 316 15.00 -22.56 -3.86
C ASN A 316 14.09 -21.52 -4.57
N GLY A 317 13.94 -20.33 -4.00
CA GLY A 317 13.10 -19.26 -4.56
C GLY A 317 11.60 -19.48 -4.39
N GLY A 318 11.16 -20.58 -3.79
CA GLY A 318 9.75 -20.78 -3.44
C GLY A 318 9.28 -19.78 -2.38
N VAL A 319 7.98 -19.46 -2.38
CA VAL A 319 7.38 -18.48 -1.47
C VAL A 319 6.11 -19.07 -0.89
N ILE A 320 6.00 -19.07 0.44
CA ILE A 320 4.78 -19.47 1.14
C ILE A 320 4.20 -18.25 1.83
N PHE A 321 2.97 -17.88 1.47
CA PHE A 321 2.22 -16.79 2.09
C PHE A 321 1.01 -17.37 2.84
N CYS A 322 1.06 -17.35 4.16
CA CYS A 322 -0.05 -17.77 5.02
C CYS A 322 -0.96 -16.58 5.28
N SER A 323 -2.10 -16.49 4.59
CA SER A 323 -2.99 -15.35 4.63
C SER A 323 -4.28 -15.61 5.40
N TYR A 324 -4.82 -14.55 6.01
CA TYR A 324 -6.06 -14.57 6.77
C TYR A 324 -6.99 -13.49 6.24
N ASP A 325 -8.20 -13.91 5.85
CA ASP A 325 -9.29 -12.98 5.57
C ASP A 325 -9.98 -12.63 6.89
N PHE A 326 -9.48 -11.62 7.60
CA PHE A 326 -10.03 -11.25 8.91
C PHE A 326 -11.47 -10.77 8.82
N PHE A 327 -11.90 -10.22 7.68
CA PHE A 327 -13.28 -9.78 7.51
C PHE A 327 -14.24 -10.99 7.53
N SER A 328 -13.94 -12.00 6.73
CA SER A 328 -14.71 -13.25 6.71
C SER A 328 -14.67 -13.96 8.05
N ILE A 329 -13.51 -14.02 8.69
CA ILE A 329 -13.32 -14.70 9.98
C ILE A 329 -14.06 -13.98 11.11
N MET A 330 -14.02 -12.64 11.18
CA MET A 330 -14.63 -11.88 12.28
C MET A 330 -16.15 -11.73 12.15
N LYS A 331 -16.73 -12.05 10.99
CA LYS A 331 -18.16 -11.91 10.74
C LYS A 331 -18.96 -12.78 11.74
N ASN A 332 -19.69 -12.12 12.64
CA ASN A 332 -20.58 -12.72 13.65
C ASN A 332 -19.89 -13.47 14.81
N GLN A 333 -18.64 -13.16 15.15
CA GLN A 333 -17.90 -13.85 16.21
C GLN A 333 -17.45 -12.93 17.35
N HIS A 334 -17.27 -13.49 18.55
CA HIS A 334 -16.66 -12.77 19.67
C HIS A 334 -15.17 -12.51 19.38
N THR A 335 -14.76 -11.23 19.42
CA THR A 335 -13.42 -10.78 19.01
C THR A 335 -12.28 -11.47 19.77
N GLN A 336 -12.49 -11.85 21.04
CA GLN A 336 -11.44 -12.48 21.84
C GLN A 336 -11.17 -13.94 21.46
N ASP A 337 -12.23 -14.72 21.22
CA ASP A 337 -12.09 -16.13 20.84
C ASP A 337 -11.42 -16.24 19.47
N VAL A 338 -11.81 -15.38 18.53
CA VAL A 338 -11.19 -15.30 17.19
C VAL A 338 -9.71 -15.00 17.26
N ARG A 339 -9.30 -14.05 18.12
CA ARG A 339 -7.87 -13.73 18.32
C ARG A 339 -7.11 -14.96 18.80
N ASN A 340 -7.62 -15.65 19.82
CA ASN A 340 -6.97 -16.85 20.35
C ASN A 340 -6.88 -17.97 19.30
N TRP A 341 -7.95 -18.18 18.51
CA TRP A 341 -7.96 -19.18 17.43
C TRP A 341 -7.00 -18.83 16.31
N ARG A 342 -6.92 -17.55 15.95
CA ARG A 342 -5.97 -17.05 14.96
C ARG A 342 -4.55 -17.31 15.44
N ASP A 343 -4.21 -16.88 16.66
CA ASP A 343 -2.86 -16.99 17.20
C ASP A 343 -2.41 -18.45 17.31
N LEU A 344 -3.34 -19.37 17.61
CA LEU A 344 -3.08 -20.80 17.54
C LEU A 344 -2.77 -21.25 16.11
N VAL A 345 -3.65 -20.95 15.15
CA VAL A 345 -3.51 -21.42 13.76
C VAL A 345 -2.28 -20.82 13.08
N SER A 346 -2.03 -19.52 13.26
CA SER A 346 -0.82 -18.87 12.78
C SER A 346 0.42 -19.48 13.44
N GLY A 347 0.42 -19.61 14.77
CA GLY A 347 1.52 -20.23 15.50
C GLY A 347 1.83 -21.66 15.05
N LEU A 348 0.81 -22.47 14.71
CA LEU A 348 1.01 -23.82 14.16
C LEU A 348 1.66 -23.79 12.78
N ASN A 349 1.12 -22.98 11.86
CA ASN A 349 1.60 -22.88 10.48
C ASN A 349 3.02 -22.28 10.42
N GLU A 350 3.23 -21.13 11.06
CA GLU A 350 4.50 -20.41 11.05
C GLU A 350 5.61 -21.27 11.67
N ARG A 351 5.36 -21.90 12.82
CA ARG A 351 6.33 -22.80 13.47
C ARG A 351 6.68 -23.97 12.58
N PHE A 352 5.70 -24.58 11.89
CA PHE A 352 5.98 -25.68 10.96
C PHE A 352 6.88 -25.21 9.82
N ILE A 353 6.55 -24.10 9.16
CA ILE A 353 7.32 -23.61 8.01
C ILE A 353 8.74 -23.26 8.44
N LEU A 354 8.92 -22.63 9.62
CA LEU A 354 10.23 -22.33 10.17
C LEU A 354 11.04 -23.59 10.50
N GLU A 355 10.42 -24.55 11.21
CA GLU A 355 11.07 -25.80 11.64
C GLU A 355 11.54 -26.65 10.45
N TYR A 356 10.77 -26.65 9.35
CA TYR A 356 11.02 -27.47 8.17
C TYR A 356 11.50 -26.67 6.95
N ARG A 357 11.88 -25.40 7.10
CA ARG A 357 12.25 -24.50 5.97
C ARG A 357 13.32 -25.09 5.06
N SER A 358 14.37 -25.69 5.64
CA SER A 358 15.46 -26.31 4.87
C SER A 358 14.99 -27.55 4.11
N GLN A 359 14.07 -28.32 4.67
CA GLN A 359 13.49 -29.50 4.04
C GLN A 359 12.54 -29.08 2.91
N LEU A 360 11.69 -28.08 3.15
CA LEU A 360 10.81 -27.50 2.13
C LEU A 360 11.61 -26.94 0.95
N SER A 361 12.73 -26.27 1.23
CA SER A 361 13.61 -25.74 0.18
C SER A 361 14.30 -26.81 -0.69
N LYS A 362 14.27 -28.10 -0.28
CA LYS A 362 14.82 -29.23 -1.04
C LYS A 362 13.77 -29.93 -1.90
N ILE A 363 12.51 -29.49 -1.85
CA ILE A 363 11.44 -30.08 -2.65
C ILE A 363 11.41 -29.35 -3.99
N ASP A 364 11.77 -30.05 -5.07
CA ASP A 364 11.79 -29.51 -6.44
C ASP A 364 10.43 -28.94 -6.85
N LEU A 365 9.33 -29.56 -6.38
CA LEU A 365 7.96 -29.09 -6.58
C LEU A 365 7.70 -27.65 -6.08
N LEU A 366 8.52 -27.15 -5.15
CA LEU A 366 8.37 -25.83 -4.53
C LEU A 366 9.29 -24.77 -5.15
N GLU A 367 10.17 -25.17 -6.08
CA GLU A 367 11.16 -24.27 -6.67
C GLU A 367 10.47 -23.13 -7.45
N ASN A 368 10.76 -21.89 -7.07
CA ASN A 368 10.17 -20.68 -7.66
C ASN A 368 8.62 -20.65 -7.72
N VAL A 369 7.94 -21.45 -6.88
CA VAL A 369 6.47 -21.47 -6.78
C VAL A 369 5.99 -20.53 -5.69
N PHE A 370 4.96 -19.73 -5.99
CA PHE A 370 4.20 -18.96 -5.02
C PHE A 370 3.03 -19.79 -4.48
N ILE A 371 2.98 -20.00 -3.17
CA ILE A 371 1.93 -20.76 -2.49
C ILE A 371 1.19 -19.84 -1.53
N GLU A 372 -0.06 -19.53 -1.84
CA GLU A 372 -0.97 -18.85 -0.92
C GLU A 372 -1.78 -19.88 -0.14
N ILE A 373 -1.66 -19.84 1.19
CA ILE A 373 -2.43 -20.67 2.12
C ILE A 373 -3.39 -19.74 2.88
N GLN A 374 -4.60 -19.60 2.37
CA GLN A 374 -5.61 -18.67 2.88
C GLN A 374 -6.62 -19.35 3.81
N CYS A 375 -6.67 -18.88 5.05
CA CYS A 375 -7.69 -19.30 6.02
C CYS A 375 -8.97 -18.46 5.88
N ASN A 376 -10.09 -19.10 5.55
CA ASN A 376 -11.39 -18.43 5.36
C ASN A 376 -12.28 -18.46 6.60
N SER A 377 -12.07 -19.42 7.52
CA SER A 377 -12.84 -19.55 8.75
C SER A 377 -12.06 -20.32 9.80
N LEU A 378 -12.19 -19.91 11.07
CA LEU A 378 -11.58 -20.54 12.23
C LEU A 378 -12.58 -21.31 13.10
N SER A 379 -13.86 -21.29 12.74
CA SER A 379 -14.95 -21.82 13.58
C SER A 379 -15.82 -22.86 12.87
N THR A 380 -15.42 -23.32 11.69
CA THR A 380 -16.21 -24.27 10.92
C THR A 380 -16.13 -25.63 11.59
N VAL A 381 -17.27 -26.24 11.90
CA VAL A 381 -17.33 -27.60 12.44
C VAL A 381 -17.38 -28.58 11.28
N HIS A 382 -16.43 -29.51 11.25
CA HIS A 382 -16.29 -30.48 10.16
C HIS A 382 -16.93 -31.82 10.52
N GLU A 383 -17.91 -32.26 9.73
CA GLU A 383 -18.67 -33.50 10.01
C GLU A 383 -17.81 -34.77 9.91
N ASN A 384 -16.72 -34.72 9.15
CA ASN A 384 -15.79 -35.82 8.93
C ASN A 384 -14.77 -36.01 10.07
N GLY A 385 -14.83 -35.17 11.12
CA GLY A 385 -13.91 -35.22 12.26
C GLY A 385 -12.48 -34.73 11.97
N LYS A 386 -12.23 -34.12 10.81
CA LYS A 386 -10.96 -33.46 10.47
C LYS A 386 -10.81 -32.12 11.19
N TYR A 387 -9.59 -31.63 11.26
CA TYR A 387 -9.26 -30.29 11.76
C TYR A 387 -9.37 -29.23 10.66
N THR A 388 -9.04 -29.60 9.42
CA THR A 388 -9.12 -28.69 8.26
C THR A 388 -9.93 -29.26 7.12
N GLU A 389 -10.64 -28.39 6.42
CA GLU A 389 -11.30 -28.70 5.15
C GLU A 389 -10.94 -27.66 4.08
N MET A 390 -10.58 -28.16 2.90
CA MET A 390 -10.24 -27.35 1.74
C MET A 390 -11.53 -26.85 1.06
N VAL A 391 -11.68 -25.53 0.98
CA VAL A 391 -12.78 -24.86 0.30
C VAL A 391 -12.54 -24.82 -1.21
N SER A 392 -11.31 -24.43 -1.60
CA SER A 392 -10.92 -24.37 -3.00
C SER A 392 -9.42 -24.57 -3.16
N PHE A 393 -9.04 -25.08 -4.33
CA PHE A 393 -7.66 -25.23 -4.76
C PHE A 393 -7.55 -24.82 -6.22
N SER A 394 -6.60 -23.93 -6.50
CA SER A 394 -6.22 -23.58 -7.86
C SER A 394 -4.71 -23.65 -7.99
N ALA A 395 -4.23 -24.19 -9.09
CA ALA A 395 -2.82 -24.26 -9.39
C ALA A 395 -2.58 -23.95 -10.87
N GLU A 396 -1.61 -23.09 -11.10
CA GLU A 396 -1.01 -22.76 -12.39
C GLU A 396 0.51 -22.94 -12.25
N SER A 397 1.23 -23.00 -13.38
CA SER A 397 2.65 -23.39 -13.45
C SER A 397 3.51 -23.00 -12.24
N ASN A 398 3.51 -21.74 -11.80
CA ASN A 398 4.30 -21.26 -10.65
C ASN A 398 3.45 -20.68 -9.51
N ILE A 399 2.15 -20.95 -9.47
CA ILE A 399 1.22 -20.37 -8.49
C ILE A 399 0.28 -21.45 -7.97
N ALA A 400 0.20 -21.62 -6.66
CA ALA A 400 -0.80 -22.45 -6.00
C ALA A 400 -1.55 -21.64 -4.94
N LYS A 401 -2.88 -21.77 -4.93
CA LYS A 401 -3.75 -21.14 -3.93
C LYS A 401 -4.60 -22.18 -3.26
N LEU A 402 -4.46 -22.28 -1.94
CA LEU A 402 -5.16 -23.21 -1.07
C LEU A 402 -6.05 -22.38 -0.16
N HIS A 403 -7.37 -22.48 -0.32
CA HIS A 403 -8.31 -21.86 0.61
C HIS A 403 -8.89 -22.94 1.51
N TYR A 404 -8.85 -22.72 2.83
CA TYR A 404 -9.26 -23.73 3.80
C TYR A 404 -10.02 -23.12 4.98
N THR A 405 -10.65 -23.99 5.76
CA THR A 405 -11.35 -23.65 7.00
C THR A 405 -10.93 -24.60 8.12
N VAL A 406 -10.99 -24.12 9.36
CA VAL A 406 -10.48 -24.83 10.54
C VAL A 406 -11.57 -24.98 11.60
N ASP A 407 -11.63 -26.16 12.24
CA ASP A 407 -12.35 -26.36 13.50
C ASP A 407 -11.40 -26.09 14.68
N CYS A 408 -11.22 -24.82 15.04
CA CYS A 408 -10.27 -24.46 16.10
C CYS A 408 -10.70 -24.97 17.48
N LYS A 409 -12.01 -25.11 17.73
CA LYS A 409 -12.51 -25.61 19.01
C LYS A 409 -12.08 -27.06 19.21
N LYS A 410 -12.29 -27.90 18.20
CA LYS A 410 -11.83 -29.29 18.22
C LYS A 410 -10.31 -29.36 18.32
N LEU A 411 -9.59 -28.58 17.49
CA LEU A 411 -8.13 -28.57 17.47
C LEU A 411 -7.54 -28.24 18.85
N MET A 412 -8.01 -27.19 19.50
CA MET A 412 -7.57 -26.82 20.86
C MET A 412 -7.85 -27.91 21.89
N ILE A 413 -9.07 -28.47 21.88
CA ILE A 413 -9.46 -29.51 22.82
C ILE A 413 -8.55 -30.74 22.66
N ASP A 414 -8.30 -31.17 21.44
CA ASP A 414 -7.51 -32.35 21.16
C ASP A 414 -6.02 -32.11 21.46
N ILE A 415 -5.47 -30.93 21.16
CA ILE A 415 -4.11 -30.54 21.57
C ILE A 415 -4.00 -30.59 23.10
N SER A 416 -4.95 -30.02 23.83
CA SER A 416 -4.92 -29.98 25.31
C SER A 416 -4.95 -31.36 25.98
N LYS A 417 -5.49 -32.37 25.27
CA LYS A 417 -5.58 -33.76 25.74
C LYS A 417 -4.42 -34.62 25.23
N SER A 418 -3.66 -34.14 24.26
CA SER A 418 -2.56 -34.88 23.66
C SER A 418 -1.30 -34.78 24.54
N GLY A 419 -0.60 -35.91 24.68
CA GLY A 419 0.72 -35.94 25.33
C GLY A 419 1.88 -35.64 24.37
N ASP A 420 1.60 -35.50 23.07
CA ASP A 420 2.57 -35.33 22.00
C ASP A 420 2.08 -34.38 20.88
N ARG A 421 2.91 -34.16 19.85
CA ARG A 421 2.61 -33.30 18.68
C ARG A 421 1.80 -34.00 17.57
N LYS A 422 1.17 -35.15 17.84
CA LYS A 422 0.43 -35.90 16.82
C LYS A 422 -0.76 -35.12 16.25
N VAL A 423 -1.49 -34.40 17.11
CA VAL A 423 -2.63 -33.56 16.70
C VAL A 423 -2.18 -32.44 15.76
N GLU A 424 -1.09 -31.74 16.11
CA GLU A 424 -0.51 -30.69 15.29
C GLU A 424 -0.04 -31.22 13.92
N SER A 425 0.61 -32.39 13.92
CA SER A 425 1.09 -33.03 12.70
C SER A 425 -0.07 -33.46 11.80
N GLN A 426 -1.15 -33.98 12.39
CA GLN A 426 -2.35 -34.36 11.66
C GLN A 426 -3.04 -33.14 11.03
N TYR A 427 -3.14 -32.04 11.77
CA TYR A 427 -3.65 -30.75 11.25
C TYR A 427 -2.87 -30.29 10.01
N LEU A 428 -1.53 -30.31 10.07
CA LEU A 428 -0.66 -29.89 8.96
C LEU A 428 -0.76 -30.83 7.75
N LEU A 429 -0.85 -32.14 7.99
CA LEU A 429 -1.06 -33.12 6.93
C LEU A 429 -2.40 -32.90 6.23
N GLU A 430 -3.47 -32.66 6.97
CA GLU A 430 -4.79 -32.37 6.38
C GLU A 430 -4.79 -31.07 5.55
N LEU A 431 -4.02 -30.07 5.98
CA LEU A 431 -3.87 -28.80 5.27
C LEU A 431 -3.07 -28.95 3.96
N LEU A 432 -1.93 -29.65 4.01
CA LEU A 432 -0.96 -29.67 2.90
C LEU A 432 -1.10 -30.87 1.97
N ASN A 433 -1.63 -32.02 2.42
CA ASN A 433 -1.80 -33.20 1.56
C ASN A 433 -2.56 -32.89 0.26
N PRO A 434 -3.67 -32.13 0.28
CA PRO A 434 -4.38 -31.83 -0.96
C PRO A 434 -3.54 -31.07 -1.98
N PHE A 435 -2.57 -30.24 -1.53
CA PHE A 435 -1.63 -29.58 -2.42
C PHE A 435 -0.66 -30.60 -3.03
N PHE A 436 -0.04 -31.45 -2.22
CA PHE A 436 0.90 -32.44 -2.75
C PHE A 436 0.22 -33.46 -3.68
N GLU A 437 -1.01 -33.89 -3.38
CA GLU A 437 -1.77 -34.82 -4.23
C GLU A 437 -2.17 -34.19 -5.56
N LYS A 438 -2.71 -32.95 -5.54
CA LYS A 438 -3.24 -32.30 -6.74
C LYS A 438 -2.15 -31.64 -7.58
N TYR A 439 -1.19 -30.99 -6.95
CA TYR A 439 -0.13 -30.26 -7.66
C TYR A 439 0.86 -31.21 -8.33
N SER A 440 1.19 -32.35 -7.69
CA SER A 440 2.00 -33.39 -8.33
C SER A 440 1.32 -34.03 -9.56
N SER A 441 -0.02 -33.99 -9.64
CA SER A 441 -0.76 -34.50 -10.80
C SER A 441 -0.84 -33.51 -11.98
N LEU A 442 -0.41 -32.25 -11.76
CA LEU A 442 -0.45 -31.16 -12.75
C LEU A 442 0.91 -30.90 -13.42
N LEU A 443 1.99 -31.44 -12.85
CA LEU A 443 3.31 -31.55 -13.48
C LEU A 443 3.40 -32.87 -14.26
#